data_AF-A0A8D9A8D3-F1
#
_entry.id   AF-A0A8D9A8D3-F1
#
_cell.length_a   1.000
_cell.length_b   1.000
_cell.length_c   1.000
_cell.angle_alpha   90.00
_cell.angle_beta   90.00
_cell.angle_gamma   90.00
#
_symmetry.space_group_name_H-M   'P 1'
#
loop_
_entity.id
_entity.type
_entity.pdbx_description
1 polymer ?
#
loop_
_entity_poly.entity_id
_entity_poly.type
_entity_poly.pdbx_seq_one_letter_code
_entity_poly.pdbx_strand_id
1 'polypeptide(L)'
;IIQINISKRRRAFLVDIFTTLVDIQWRWTLLVCILGFLLTWFVFACFWWLIALTHDDLLPDKIPPPLMTLRHLMTKKETQNAQLHCVVGVNSFVNSFLYSIETQQTIGYGNLRITPECPEAICLFCIQTIVGTLIQVENSLLF
;
A
#
# COMPACT_ATOMS: atom_id res chain seq x y z
N ILE A 1 9.58 19.20 -39.67
CA ILE A 1 9.24 18.29 -38.55
C ILE A 1 9.33 19.11 -37.28
N ILE A 2 8.19 19.58 -36.76
CA ILE A 2 8.16 20.38 -35.54
C ILE A 2 8.52 19.41 -34.42
N GLN A 3 9.71 19.57 -33.84
CA GLN A 3 10.12 18.85 -32.63
C GLN A 3 9.30 19.40 -31.46
N ILE A 4 8.04 18.96 -31.36
CA ILE A 4 7.15 19.29 -30.25
C ILE A 4 7.81 18.67 -29.01
N ASN A 5 8.47 19.51 -28.22
CA ASN A 5 9.19 19.06 -27.04
C ASN A 5 8.18 18.54 -26.00
N ILE A 6 8.00 17.22 -25.96
CA ILE A 6 7.03 16.50 -25.14
C ILE A 6 7.18 16.84 -23.65
N SER A 7 8.40 17.17 -23.20
CA SER A 7 8.66 17.60 -21.81
C SER A 7 8.02 18.95 -21.46
N LYS A 8 8.05 19.93 -22.39
CA LYS A 8 7.37 21.23 -22.22
C LYS A 8 5.85 21.06 -22.17
N ARG A 9 5.30 20.16 -22.99
CA ARG A 9 3.85 19.89 -23.04
C ARG A 9 3.35 19.20 -21.77
N ARG A 10 4.09 18.23 -21.22
CA ARG A 10 3.76 17.60 -19.93
C ARG A 10 3.84 18.58 -18.76
N ARG A 11 4.89 19.41 -18.70
CA ARG A 11 4.98 20.46 -17.65
C ARG A 11 3.85 21.48 -17.78
N ALA A 12 3.54 21.93 -18.99
CA ALA A 12 2.41 22.82 -19.21
C ALA A 12 1.09 22.18 -18.77
N PHE A 13 0.87 20.90 -19.11
CA PHE A 13 -0.33 20.17 -18.69
C PHE A 13 -0.43 19.94 -17.18
N LEU A 14 0.68 19.62 -16.51
CA LEU A 14 0.71 19.48 -15.04
C LEU A 14 0.46 20.83 -14.37
N VAL A 15 1.09 21.91 -14.84
CA VAL A 15 0.85 23.28 -14.33
C VAL A 15 -0.62 23.67 -14.50
N ASP A 16 -1.21 23.34 -15.66
CA ASP A 16 -2.61 23.65 -15.97
C ASP A 16 -3.60 22.87 -15.09
N ILE A 17 -3.28 21.61 -14.75
CA ILE A 17 -4.02 20.79 -13.76
C ILE A 17 -3.97 21.42 -12.37
N PHE A 18 -2.80 21.86 -11.91
CA PHE A 18 -2.67 22.49 -10.59
C PHE A 18 -3.42 23.82 -10.52
N THR A 19 -3.37 24.63 -11.58
CA THR A 19 -4.11 25.89 -11.61
C THR A 19 -5.62 25.68 -11.73
N THR A 20 -6.10 24.65 -12.44
CA THR A 20 -7.54 24.32 -12.47
C THR A 20 -8.04 23.75 -11.16
N LEU A 21 -7.21 23.00 -10.41
CA LEU A 21 -7.59 22.45 -9.10
C LEU A 21 -7.78 23.54 -8.03
N VAL A 22 -7.01 24.63 -8.12
CA VAL A 22 -7.13 25.79 -7.22
C VAL A 22 -8.36 26.66 -7.54
N ASP A 23 -8.74 26.75 -8.82
CA ASP A 23 -9.83 27.64 -9.29
C ASP A 23 -11.22 26.95 -9.30
N ILE A 24 -11.28 25.65 -8.98
CA ILE A 24 -12.54 24.89 -8.94
C ILE A 24 -13.30 25.17 -7.63
N GLN A 25 -14.63 25.05 -7.65
CA GLN A 25 -15.43 25.21 -6.44
C GLN A 25 -15.03 24.16 -5.39
N TRP A 26 -14.96 24.57 -4.11
CA TRP A 26 -14.55 23.75 -2.97
C TRP A 26 -15.20 22.35 -2.91
N ARG A 27 -16.46 22.21 -3.36
CA ARG A 27 -17.17 20.92 -3.42
C ARG A 27 -16.47 19.92 -4.35
N TRP A 28 -16.00 20.38 -5.51
CA TRP A 28 -15.31 19.54 -6.48
C TRP A 28 -13.86 19.29 -6.06
N THR A 29 -13.21 20.26 -5.42
CA THR A 29 -11.88 20.07 -4.81
C THR A 29 -11.91 18.92 -3.81
N LEU A 30 -12.85 18.91 -2.87
CA LEU A 30 -13.00 17.83 -1.89
C LEU A 30 -13.28 16.47 -2.55
N LEU A 31 -14.11 16.43 -3.59
CA LEU A 31 -14.38 15.19 -4.32
C LEU A 31 -13.13 14.64 -5.00
N VAL A 32 -12.33 15.49 -5.64
CA VAL A 32 -11.05 15.10 -6.27
C VAL A 32 -10.06 14.61 -5.22
N CYS A 33 -9.95 15.26 -4.06
CA CYS A 33 -9.10 14.82 -2.95
C CYS A 33 -9.50 13.42 -2.45
N ILE A 34 -10.79 13.20 -2.19
CA ILE A 34 -11.30 11.91 -1.72
C ILE A 34 -11.05 10.80 -2.75
N LEU A 35 -11.35 11.07 -4.03
CA LEU A 35 -11.09 10.12 -5.11
C LEU A 35 -9.61 9.79 -5.25
N GLY A 36 -8.72 10.77 -5.07
CA GLY A 36 -7.27 10.56 -5.06
C GLY A 36 -6.83 9.58 -3.97
N PHE A 37 -7.29 9.79 -2.73
CA PHE A 37 -7.00 8.87 -1.62
C PHE A 37 -7.54 7.46 -1.90
N LEU A 38 -8.81 7.34 -2.31
CA LEU A 38 -9.43 6.05 -2.63
C LEU A 38 -8.69 5.30 -3.74
N LEU A 39 -8.28 5.99 -4.80
CA LEU A 39 -7.50 5.41 -5.89
C LEU A 39 -6.15 4.90 -5.39
N THR A 40 -5.45 5.65 -4.56
CA THR A 40 -4.17 5.19 -4.01
C THR A 40 -4.32 3.97 -3.11
N TRP A 41 -5.30 3.98 -2.20
CA TRP A 41 -5.58 2.81 -1.36
C TRP A 41 -5.92 1.59 -2.20
N PHE A 42 -6.71 1.74 -3.26
CA PHE A 42 -7.05 0.63 -4.14
C PHE A 42 -5.83 0.08 -4.89
N VAL A 43 -4.98 0.95 -5.45
CA VAL A 43 -3.77 0.54 -6.19
C VAL A 43 -2.79 -0.19 -5.27
N PHE A 44 -2.52 0.34 -4.08
CA PHE A 44 -1.64 -0.34 -3.12
C PHE A 44 -2.26 -1.63 -2.57
N ALA A 45 -3.58 -1.69 -2.37
CA ALA A 45 -4.27 -2.92 -2.03
C ALA A 45 -4.08 -4.01 -3.09
N CYS A 46 -4.13 -3.66 -4.38
CA CYS A 46 -3.83 -4.59 -5.46
C CYS A 46 -2.39 -5.11 -5.41
N PHE A 47 -1.41 -4.25 -5.10
CA PHE A 47 -0.01 -4.67 -4.93
C PHE A 47 0.17 -5.58 -3.71
N TRP A 48 -0.43 -5.25 -2.56
CA TRP A 48 -0.40 -6.11 -1.37
C TRP A 48 -1.04 -7.48 -1.63
N TRP A 49 -2.18 -7.49 -2.32
CA TRP A 49 -2.83 -8.72 -2.74
C TRP A 49 -1.98 -9.54 -3.70
N LEU A 50 -1.28 -8.88 -4.64
CA LEU A 50 -0.37 -9.53 -5.57
C LEU A 50 0.81 -10.19 -4.84
N ILE A 51 1.43 -9.50 -3.88
CA ILE A 51 2.53 -10.06 -3.06
C ILE A 51 2.04 -11.29 -2.30
N ALA A 52 0.86 -11.18 -1.66
CA ALA A 52 0.26 -12.30 -0.93
C ALA A 52 -0.05 -13.50 -1.85
N LEU A 53 -0.47 -13.25 -3.09
CA LEU A 53 -0.68 -14.29 -4.11
C LEU A 53 0.63 -14.94 -4.56
N THR A 54 1.67 -14.14 -4.82
CA THR A 54 2.96 -14.68 -5.30
C THR A 54 3.74 -15.44 -4.24
N HIS A 55 3.53 -15.14 -2.96
CA HIS A 55 4.20 -15.81 -1.84
C HIS A 55 3.38 -16.99 -1.26
N ASP A 56 2.20 -17.25 -1.82
CA ASP A 56 1.22 -18.23 -1.37
C ASP A 56 0.78 -18.02 0.10
N ASP A 57 0.77 -16.77 0.59
CA ASP A 57 0.39 -16.40 1.97
C ASP A 57 -1.11 -16.62 2.24
N LEU A 58 -1.89 -16.85 1.19
CA LEU A 58 -3.33 -17.11 1.25
C LEU A 58 -3.66 -18.57 1.60
N LEU A 59 -2.69 -19.48 1.50
CA LEU A 59 -2.90 -20.89 1.81
C LEU A 59 -2.64 -21.16 3.30
N PRO A 60 -3.57 -21.79 4.04
CA PRO A 60 -3.43 -22.03 5.47
C PRO A 60 -2.41 -23.10 5.86
N ASP A 61 -1.69 -23.72 4.91
CA ASP A 61 -0.84 -24.90 5.18
C ASP A 61 0.55 -24.78 4.54
N LYS A 62 1.50 -24.12 5.22
CA LYS A 62 2.91 -24.52 5.12
C LYS A 62 3.17 -25.57 6.19
N ILE A 63 2.95 -26.83 5.82
CA ILE A 63 3.42 -28.00 6.58
C ILE A 63 4.95 -27.86 6.70
N PRO A 64 5.53 -27.76 7.92
CA PRO A 64 6.98 -27.69 8.04
C PRO A 64 7.61 -29.00 7.53
N PRO A 65 8.82 -28.95 6.92
CA PRO A 65 9.52 -30.15 6.47
C PRO A 65 9.66 -31.17 7.61
N PRO A 66 9.69 -32.48 7.29
CA PRO A 66 9.56 -33.50 8.30
C PRO A 66 10.77 -33.45 9.23
N LEU A 67 10.48 -33.47 10.53
CA LEU A 67 11.37 -33.98 11.58
C LEU A 67 12.50 -33.05 12.07
N MET A 68 12.18 -32.07 12.93
CA MET A 68 13.00 -31.88 14.14
C MET A 68 12.27 -31.13 15.26
N THR A 69 12.01 -31.85 16.34
CA THR A 69 11.95 -31.37 17.75
C THR A 69 10.73 -30.57 18.24
N LEU A 70 9.73 -31.36 18.59
CA LEU A 70 8.43 -31.12 19.24
C LEU A 70 8.47 -30.95 20.79
N ARG A 71 8.99 -29.86 21.38
CA ARG A 71 8.66 -29.60 22.82
C ARG A 71 8.55 -28.14 23.34
N HIS A 72 8.97 -27.12 22.59
CA HIS A 72 8.75 -25.69 22.95
C HIS A 72 7.66 -25.00 22.11
N LEU A 73 6.81 -25.80 21.47
CA LEU A 73 6.08 -25.46 20.25
C LEU A 73 4.60 -25.03 20.43
N MET A 74 4.17 -24.65 21.64
CA MET A 74 2.81 -24.12 21.84
C MET A 74 2.77 -22.59 21.85
N THR A 75 3.82 -21.90 22.32
CA THR A 75 3.94 -20.43 22.20
C THR A 75 4.61 -19.98 20.90
N LYS A 76 5.37 -20.86 20.23
CA LYS A 76 6.14 -20.51 19.03
C LYS A 76 5.40 -20.76 17.70
N LYS A 77 4.26 -21.47 17.72
CA LYS A 77 3.52 -21.88 16.51
C LYS A 77 2.82 -20.70 15.82
N GLU A 78 2.29 -19.75 16.60
CA GLU A 78 1.82 -18.46 16.07
C GLU A 78 2.97 -17.62 15.53
N THR A 79 4.12 -17.61 16.20
CA THR A 79 5.28 -16.81 15.79
C THR A 79 5.94 -17.34 14.52
N GLN A 80 6.04 -18.66 14.34
CA GLN A 80 6.66 -19.26 13.15
C GLN A 80 5.80 -19.14 11.90
N ASN A 81 4.47 -19.24 12.02
CA ASN A 81 3.56 -18.99 10.90
C ASN A 81 3.56 -17.50 10.51
N ALA A 82 3.66 -16.60 11.48
CA ALA A 82 3.88 -15.18 11.21
C ALA A 82 5.24 -14.95 10.51
N GLN A 83 6.28 -15.70 10.87
CA GLN A 83 7.63 -15.57 10.30
C GLN A 83 7.76 -16.20 8.89
N LEU A 84 6.69 -16.66 8.26
CA LEU A 84 6.77 -17.23 6.90
C LEU A 84 5.88 -16.52 5.91
N HIS A 85 5.14 -15.50 6.35
CA HIS A 85 4.28 -14.68 5.51
C HIS A 85 4.90 -13.29 5.35
N CYS A 86 4.78 -12.67 4.18
CA CYS A 86 5.24 -11.30 3.97
C CYS A 86 4.41 -10.30 4.82
N VAL A 87 3.09 -10.54 4.90
CA VAL A 87 2.16 -9.76 5.73
C VAL A 87 1.21 -10.69 6.48
N VAL A 88 1.24 -10.59 7.80
CA VAL A 88 0.38 -11.39 8.68
C VAL A 88 -1.06 -10.86 8.66
N GLY A 89 -2.02 -11.77 8.53
CA GLY A 89 -3.46 -11.47 8.61
C GLY A 89 -4.11 -11.08 7.28
N VAL A 90 -3.35 -11.03 6.19
CA VAL A 90 -3.87 -10.77 4.84
C VAL A 90 -4.35 -12.10 4.22
N ASN A 91 -5.62 -12.45 4.44
CA ASN A 91 -6.23 -13.68 3.91
C ASN A 91 -7.23 -13.43 2.76
N SER A 92 -7.53 -12.16 2.48
CA SER A 92 -8.54 -11.74 1.51
C SER A 92 -8.17 -10.39 0.93
N PHE A 93 -8.74 -10.05 -0.23
CA PHE A 93 -8.52 -8.75 -0.85
C PHE A 93 -8.97 -7.60 0.08
N VAL A 94 -10.05 -7.81 0.84
CA VAL A 94 -10.53 -6.83 1.83
C VAL A 94 -9.48 -6.58 2.90
N ASN A 95 -8.81 -7.63 3.41
CA ASN A 95 -7.73 -7.45 4.38
C ASN A 95 -6.52 -6.73 3.76
N SER A 96 -6.22 -6.97 2.49
CA SER A 96 -5.17 -6.21 1.77
C SER A 96 -5.53 -4.74 1.63
N PHE A 97 -6.80 -4.44 1.36
CA PHE A 97 -7.32 -3.09 1.26
C PHE A 97 -7.29 -2.37 2.61
N LEU A 98 -7.73 -3.03 3.67
CA LEU A 98 -7.62 -2.51 5.04
C LEU A 98 -6.16 -2.27 5.42
N TYR A 99 -5.25 -3.19 5.10
CA TYR A 99 -3.83 -3.01 5.33
C TYR A 99 -3.28 -1.78 4.60
N SER A 100 -3.68 -1.56 3.34
CA SER A 100 -3.29 -0.38 2.57
C SER A 100 -3.77 0.93 3.22
N ILE A 101 -4.97 0.96 3.77
CA ILE A 101 -5.51 2.12 4.47
C ILE A 101 -4.73 2.35 5.77
N GLU A 102 -4.58 1.31 6.59
CA GLU A 102 -3.89 1.38 7.88
C GLU A 102 -2.46 1.88 7.75
N THR A 103 -1.76 1.44 6.71
CA THR A 103 -0.36 1.81 6.45
C THR A 103 -0.23 3.23 5.91
N GLN A 104 -1.06 3.64 4.94
CA GLN A 104 -0.97 4.99 4.36
C GLN A 104 -1.46 6.09 5.31
N GLN A 105 -2.48 5.80 6.12
CA GLN A 105 -2.98 6.72 7.15
C GLN A 105 -2.22 6.58 8.48
N THR A 106 -1.24 5.68 8.56
CA THR A 106 -0.42 5.43 9.76
C THR A 106 -1.25 5.10 11.00
N ILE A 107 -2.41 4.45 10.82
CA ILE A 107 -3.30 4.07 11.92
C ILE A 107 -2.69 2.94 12.73
N GLY A 108 -2.25 1.88 12.04
CA GLY A 108 -1.57 0.73 12.63
C GLY A 108 -2.34 0.07 13.78
N TYR A 109 -3.54 -0.47 13.52
CA TYR A 109 -4.31 -1.20 14.56
C TYR A 109 -3.56 -2.40 15.12
N GLY A 110 -2.57 -2.90 14.37
CA GLY A 110 -1.67 -3.96 14.81
C GLY A 110 -2.16 -5.36 14.51
N ASN A 111 -3.37 -5.55 13.96
CA ASN A 111 -3.85 -6.88 13.52
C ASN A 111 -3.18 -7.34 12.22
N LEU A 112 -2.85 -6.39 11.34
CA LEU A 112 -2.18 -6.61 10.06
C LEU A 112 -0.74 -6.08 10.17
N ARG A 113 0.26 -6.92 9.94
CA ARG A 113 1.67 -6.57 10.21
C ARG A 113 2.60 -7.12 9.15
N ILE A 114 3.54 -6.27 8.71
CA ILE A 114 4.64 -6.65 7.83
C ILE A 114 5.70 -7.45 8.59
N THR A 115 6.37 -8.36 7.89
CA THR A 115 7.45 -9.19 8.42
C THR A 115 8.74 -8.95 7.61
N PRO A 116 9.92 -9.30 8.16
CA PRO A 116 11.19 -9.11 7.46
C PRO A 116 11.49 -10.17 6.39
N GLU A 117 10.58 -11.10 6.12
CA GLU A 117 10.84 -12.24 5.23
C GLU A 117 10.96 -11.81 3.76
N CYS A 118 10.12 -10.84 3.34
CA CYS A 118 10.00 -10.43 1.95
C CYS A 118 10.51 -8.99 1.76
N PRO A 119 11.66 -8.79 1.11
CA PRO A 119 12.20 -7.44 0.88
C PRO A 119 11.31 -6.61 -0.05
N GLU A 120 10.59 -7.24 -0.99
CA GLU A 120 9.65 -6.52 -1.87
C GLU A 120 8.50 -5.87 -1.10
N ALA A 121 8.03 -6.50 -0.02
CA ALA A 121 7.00 -5.94 0.87
C ALA A 121 7.52 -4.68 1.58
N ILE A 122 8.76 -4.71 2.05
CA ILE A 122 9.39 -3.56 2.71
C ILE A 122 9.56 -2.41 1.72
N CYS A 123 10.04 -2.70 0.50
CA CYS A 123 10.16 -1.69 -0.54
C CYS A 123 8.80 -1.07 -0.90
N LEU A 124 7.74 -1.88 -1.04
CA LEU A 124 6.39 -1.40 -1.32
C LEU A 124 5.89 -0.50 -0.19
N PHE A 125 6.10 -0.90 1.08
CA PHE A 125 5.74 -0.10 2.24
C PHE A 125 6.45 1.26 2.27
N CYS A 126 7.76 1.30 1.96
CA CYS A 126 8.49 2.56 1.86
C CYS A 126 7.93 3.47 0.77
N ILE A 127 7.62 2.93 -0.41
CA ILE A 127 7.01 3.70 -1.51
C ILE A 127 5.63 4.22 -1.09
N GLN A 128 4.83 3.38 -0.44
CA GLN A 128 3.48 3.74 -0.01
C GLN A 128 3.47 4.87 1.01
N THR A 129 4.38 4.84 1.99
CA THR A 129 4.49 5.92 2.98
C THR A 129 4.94 7.23 2.34
N ILE A 130 5.91 7.20 1.40
CA ILE A 130 6.33 8.39 0.66
C ILE A 130 5.15 8.97 -0.15
N VAL A 131 4.44 8.15 -0.93
CA VAL A 131 3.28 8.60 -1.72
C VAL A 131 2.18 9.17 -0.81
N GLY A 132 1.90 8.51 0.31
CA GLY A 132 0.93 8.99 1.29
C GLY A 132 1.27 10.37 1.83
N THR A 133 2.54 10.59 2.20
CA THR A 133 2.99 11.91 2.69
C THR A 133 2.94 12.99 1.60
N LEU A 134 3.26 12.68 0.35
CA LEU A 134 3.16 13.63 -0.75
C LEU A 134 1.72 14.09 -0.99
N ILE A 135 0.77 13.14 -1.04
CA ILE A 135 -0.66 13.45 -1.21
C ILE A 135 -1.18 14.27 -0.03
N GLN A 136 -0.76 13.94 1.19
CA GLN A 136 -1.13 14.71 2.36
C GLN A 136 -0.64 16.18 2.28
N VAL A 137 0.61 16.39 1.87
CA VAL A 137 1.20 17.73 1.73
C VAL A 137 0.51 18.53 0.62
N GLU A 138 0.25 17.93 -0.54
CA GLU A 138 -0.46 18.61 -1.63
C GLU A 138 -1.86 19.07 -1.19
N ASN A 139 -2.60 18.21 -0.48
CA ASN A 139 -3.89 18.58 0.07
C ASN A 139 -3.78 19.70 1.10
N SER A 140 -2.76 19.69 1.96
CA SER A 140 -2.53 20.78 2.93
C SER A 140 -2.10 22.11 2.30
N LEU A 141 -1.62 22.13 1.06
CA LEU A 141 -1.31 23.37 0.33
C LEU A 141 -2.52 23.94 -0.44
N LEU A 142 -3.55 23.13 -0.65
CA LEU A 142 -4.78 23.50 -1.36
C LEU A 142 -5.82 24.19 -0.45
N PHE A 143 -5.64 24.16 0.87
CA PHE A 143 -6.53 24.76 1.88
C PHE A 143 -5.77 25.70 2.81
#